data_AF-A0A246FQQ0-F1
#
_entry.id   AF-A0A246FQQ0-F1
#
_cell.length_a   1.000
_cell.length_b   1.000
_cell.length_c   1.000
_cell.angle_alpha   90.00
_cell.angle_beta   90.00
_cell.angle_gamma   90.00
#
_symmetry.space_group_name_H-M   'P 1'
#
loop_
_entity.id
_entity.type
_entity.pdbx_description
1 polymer ?
#
loop_
_entity_poly.entity_id
_entity_poly.type
_entity_poly.pdbx_seq_one_letter_code
_entity_poly.pdbx_strand_id
1 'polypeptide(L)' 'MAALPSRGLTRELNKCVILADLPHLRLSGNRQQRRLYATWRGYLTADQIKEGAGQVLSLIREQGYTHLLNDNSLVTGMDE' A
#
# COMPACT_ATOMS: atom_id res chain seq x y z
N MET A 1 29.19 -37.20 10.34
CA MET A 1 28.99 -35.92 9.63
C MET A 1 27.52 -35.78 9.32
N ALA A 2 26.80 -34.90 10.02
CA ALA A 2 25.42 -34.59 9.68
C ALA A 2 25.41 -33.39 8.72
N ALA A 3 24.77 -33.56 7.56
CA ALA A 3 24.52 -32.46 6.64
C ALA A 3 23.53 -31.48 7.29
N LEU A 4 23.91 -30.20 7.35
CA LEU A 4 23.04 -29.10 7.74
C LEU A 4 21.90 -28.99 6.72
N PRO A 5 20.63 -28.82 7.14
CA PRO A 5 19.54 -28.63 6.20
C PRO A 5 19.74 -27.31 5.45
N SER A 6 19.66 -27.43 4.12
CA SER A 6 19.70 -26.35 3.14
C SER A 6 18.81 -25.20 3.60
N ARG A 7 19.39 -24.00 3.74
CA ARG A 7 18.67 -22.73 3.91
C ARG A 7 17.82 -22.46 2.66
N GLY A 8 16.70 -23.16 2.56
CA GLY A 8 15.66 -23.00 1.54
C GLY A 8 14.43 -22.24 2.06
N LEU A 9 14.59 -21.42 3.10
CA LEU A 9 13.53 -20.59 3.65
C LEU A 9 13.90 -19.14 3.42
N THR A 10 12.92 -18.33 3.01
CA THR A 10 12.89 -16.85 3.02
C THR A 10 13.04 -16.06 1.70
N ARG A 11 12.71 -16.62 0.52
CA ARG A 11 12.54 -15.76 -0.68
C ARG A 11 11.10 -15.30 -0.98
N GLU A 12 10.12 -15.77 -0.23
CA GLU A 12 8.70 -15.38 -0.38
C GLU A 12 8.25 -14.26 0.59
N LEU A 13 9.13 -13.74 1.45
CA LEU A 13 8.73 -12.97 2.65
C LEU A 13 8.54 -11.44 2.48
N ASN A 14 8.46 -10.92 1.25
CA ASN A 14 8.20 -9.49 1.03
C ASN A 14 7.29 -9.24 -0.17
N LYS A 15 6.23 -10.04 -0.32
CA LYS A 15 5.28 -9.82 -1.41
C LYS A 15 4.35 -8.67 -1.04
N CYS A 16 4.58 -7.53 -1.68
CA CYS A 16 3.58 -6.47 -1.72
C CYS A 16 2.42 -6.93 -2.62
N VAL A 17 1.18 -6.77 -2.15
CA VAL A 17 -0.03 -7.11 -2.91
C VAL A 17 -0.84 -5.85 -3.20
N ILE A 18 -1.45 -5.78 -4.39
CA ILE A 18 -2.39 -4.70 -4.71
C ILE A 18 -3.69 -4.98 -3.95
N LEU A 19 -4.17 -3.98 -3.22
CA LEU A 19 -5.37 -4.02 -2.41
C LEU A 19 -6.53 -3.29 -3.08
N ALA A 20 -6.23 -2.20 -3.78
CA ALA A 20 -7.17 -1.43 -4.61
C ALA A 20 -6.41 -0.72 -5.73
N ASP A 21 -7.04 -0.54 -6.89
CA ASP A 21 -6.47 0.20 -8.02
C ASP A 21 -7.56 1.07 -8.66
N LEU A 22 -7.66 2.31 -8.18
CA LEU A 22 -8.56 3.33 -8.68
C LEU A 22 -7.83 4.20 -9.73
N PRO A 23 -8.53 4.98 -10.56
CA PRO A 23 -7.88 5.87 -11.53
C PRO A 23 -6.85 6.83 -10.90
N HIS A 24 -7.17 7.37 -9.72
CA HIS A 24 -6.38 8.39 -9.02
C HIS A 24 -5.51 7.86 -7.87
N LEU A 25 -5.66 6.59 -7.51
CA LEU A 25 -5.02 6.00 -6.32
C LEU A 25 -4.77 4.49 -6.53
N ARG A 26 -3.52 4.05 -6.32
CA ARG A 26 -3.21 2.62 -6.11
C ARG A 26 -2.88 2.39 -4.65
N LEU A 27 -3.53 1.40 -4.05
CA LEU A 27 -3.22 0.91 -2.72
C LEU A 27 -2.55 -0.46 -2.82
N SER A 28 -1.41 -0.61 -2.17
CA SER A 28 -0.73 -1.90 -2.04
C SER A 28 -0.21 -2.08 -0.62
N GLY A 29 -0.06 -3.31 -0.18
CA GLY A 29 0.33 -3.59 1.21
C GLY A 29 1.27 -4.76 1.36
N ASN A 30 2.10 -4.69 2.40
CA ASN A 30 2.86 -5.81 2.93
C ASN A 30 2.40 -6.05 4.38
N ARG A 31 1.60 -7.09 4.60
CA ARG A 31 1.05 -7.42 5.92
C ARG A 31 2.12 -7.84 6.93
N GLN A 32 3.17 -8.53 6.50
CA GLN A 32 4.25 -8.94 7.42
C GLN A 32 4.98 -7.73 8.00
N GLN A 33 5.19 -6.70 7.18
CA GLN A 33 5.79 -5.43 7.59
C GLN A 33 4.78 -4.44 8.18
N ARG A 34 3.48 -4.76 8.16
CA ARG A 34 2.37 -3.85 8.51
C ARG A 34 2.47 -2.50 7.80
N ARG A 35 2.88 -2.52 6.52
CA ARG A 35 3.03 -1.34 5.67
C ARG A 35 1.93 -1.28 4.62
N LEU A 36 1.26 -0.15 4.55
CA LEU A 36 0.36 0.24 3.47
C LEU A 36 1.06 1.31 2.62
N TYR A 37 0.97 1.17 1.31
CA TYR A 37 1.51 2.09 0.32
C TYR A 37 0.33 2.68 -0.45
N ALA A 38 0.22 4.01 -0.45
CA ALA A 38 -0.76 4.76 -1.20
C ALA A 38 -0.03 5.61 -2.24
N THR A 39 -0.23 5.30 -3.52
CA THR A 39 0.34 6.07 -4.63
C THR A 39 -0.78 6.83 -5.33
N TRP A 40 -0.79 8.14 -5.13
CA TRP A 40 -1.73 9.07 -5.76
C TRP A 40 -1.19 9.54 -7.10
N ARG A 41 -2.08 9.81 -8.06
CA ARG A 41 -1.69 10.19 -9.42
C ARG A 41 -2.73 11.07 -10.10
N GLY A 42 -2.24 11.91 -11.00
CA GLY A 42 -3.07 12.82 -11.80
C GLY A 42 -3.58 14.02 -11.02
N TYR A 43 -4.61 14.66 -11.57
CA TYR A 43 -5.30 15.76 -10.92
C TYR A 43 -6.37 15.21 -9.97
N LEU A 44 -6.38 15.68 -8.72
CA LEU A 44 -7.23 15.15 -7.67
C LEU A 44 -8.37 16.11 -7.31
N THR A 45 -9.60 15.63 -7.39
CA THR A 45 -10.75 16.38 -6.86
C THR A 45 -10.96 16.11 -5.36
N ALA A 46 -11.67 17.00 -4.68
CA ALA A 46 -11.97 16.82 -3.26
C ALA A 46 -12.71 15.50 -2.95
N ASP A 47 -13.60 15.08 -3.85
CA ASP A 47 -14.36 13.83 -3.70
C ASP A 47 -13.47 12.59 -3.89
N GLN A 48 -12.53 12.63 -4.84
CA GLN A 48 -11.55 11.55 -5.04
C GLN A 48 -10.61 11.43 -3.84
N ILE A 49 -10.17 12.54 -3.28
CA ILE A 49 -9.35 12.55 -2.06
C ILE A 49 -10.14 11.92 -0.90
N LYS A 50 -11.41 12.29 -0.72
CA LYS A 50 -12.26 11.71 0.33
C LYS A 50 -12.49 10.21 0.13
N GLU A 51 -12.80 9.76 -1.09
CA GLU A 51 -12.97 8.35 -1.42
C GLU A 51 -11.69 7.56 -1.10
N GLY A 52 -10.56 8.01 -1.64
CA GLY A 52 -9.27 7.35 -1.46
C GLY A 52 -8.81 7.33 0.00
N ALA A 53 -8.97 8.43 0.72
CA ALA A 53 -8.66 8.50 2.15
C ALA A 53 -9.55 7.55 2.97
N GLY A 54 -10.84 7.44 2.60
CA GLY A 54 -11.75 6.45 3.17
C GLY A 54 -11.22 5.03 3.02
N GLN A 55 -10.79 4.64 1.81
CA GLN A 55 -10.22 3.31 1.59
C GLN A 55 -8.94 3.06 2.39
N VAL A 56 -8.04 4.04 2.46
CA VAL A 56 -6.82 3.96 3.28
C VAL A 56 -7.17 3.69 4.75
N LEU A 57 -8.12 4.46 5.29
CA LEU A 57 -8.53 4.33 6.69
C LEU A 57 -9.20 2.98 6.97
N SER A 58 -10.06 2.50 6.07
CA SER A 58 -10.67 1.17 6.20
C SER A 58 -9.61 0.07 6.21
N LEU A 59 -8.62 0.12 5.31
CA LEU A 59 -7.54 -0.86 5.28
C LEU A 59 -6.68 -0.84 6.55
N ILE A 60 -6.37 0.34 7.09
CA ILE A 60 -5.63 0.47 8.36
C ILE A 60 -6.41 -0.18 9.49
N ARG A 61 -7.71 0.10 9.62
CA ARG A 61 -8.56 -0.41 10.70
C ARG A 61 -8.82 -1.91 10.59
N GLU A 62 -9.15 -2.40 9.41
CA GLU A 62 -9.57 -3.79 9.20
C GLU A 62 -8.40 -4.76 9.08
N GLN A 63 -7.28 -4.32 8.50
CA GLN A 63 -6.13 -5.19 8.22
C GLN A 63 -4.92 -4.94 9.14
N GLY A 64 -5.01 -3.95 10.04
CA GLY A 64 -3.99 -3.71 11.06
C GLY A 64 -2.66 -3.18 10.51
N TYR A 65 -2.68 -2.47 9.39
CA TYR A 65 -1.51 -1.73 8.93
C TYR A 65 -1.19 -0.60 9.90
N THR A 66 0.07 -0.44 10.27
CA THR A 66 0.51 0.56 11.26
C THR A 66 1.43 1.62 10.67
N HIS A 67 1.91 1.40 9.44
CA HIS A 67 2.75 2.34 8.71
C HIS A 67 2.09 2.64 7.37
N LEU A 68 2.00 3.93 7.04
CA LEU A 68 1.52 4.41 5.76
C LEU A 68 2.66 5.14 5.04
N LEU A 69 2.99 4.70 3.83
CA LEU A 69 3.76 5.49 2.88
C LEU A 69 2.80 6.13 1.90
N ASN A 70 2.76 7.46 1.91
CA ASN A 70 1.94 8.25 1.02
C ASN A 70 2.84 8.88 -0.05
N ASP A 71 2.70 8.43 -1.28
CA ASP A 71 3.45 8.90 -2.44
C ASP A 71 2.54 9.75 -3.33
N ASN A 72 2.88 11.04 -3.39
CA ASN A 72 2.18 12.06 -4.18
C ASN A 72 3.03 12.54 -5.37
N SER A 73 4.13 11.86 -5.70
CA SER A 73 5.07 12.29 -6.75
C SER A 73 4.45 12.38 -8.15
N LEU A 74 3.35 11.66 -8.38
CA LEU A 74 2.61 11.64 -9.64
C LEU A 74 1.35 12.52 -9.62
N VAL A 75 1.11 13.25 -8.54
CA VAL A 75 -0.01 14.20 -8.44
C VAL A 75 0.35 15.45 -9.24
N THR A 76 -0.52 15.84 -10.16
CA THR A 76 -0.30 16.98 -11.05
C THR A 76 -1.02 18.25 -10.58
N GLY A 77 -1.93 18.14 -9.63
CA GLY A 77 -2.72 19.24 -9.05
C GLY A 77 -3.85 18.71 -8.17
N MET A 78 -4.48 19.61 -7.42
CA MET A 78 -5.67 19.31 -6.61
C MET A 78 -6.64 20.49 -6.65
N ASP A 79 -7.94 20.22 -6.54
CA ASP A 79 -8.93 21.27 -6.28
C ASP A 79 -8.61 22.00 -4.97
N GLU A 80 -8.87 23.31 -4.94
CA GLU A 80 -8.75 24.16 -3.74
C GLU A 80 -9.85 23.90 -2.70
#